data_AF-A0A2E8R0D2-F1
#
_entry.id   AF-A0A2E8R0D2-F1
#
_cell.length_a   1.000
_cell.length_b   1.000
_cell.length_c   1.000
_cell.angle_alpha   90.00
_cell.angle_beta   90.00
_cell.angle_gamma   90.00
#
_symmetry.space_group_name_H-M   'P 1'
#
loop_
_entity.id
_entity.type
_entity.pdbx_description
1 polymer ?
#
loop_
_entity_poly.entity_id
_entity_poly.type
_entity_poly.pdbx_seq_one_letter_code
_entity_poly.pdbx_strand_id
1 'polypeptide(L)'
;MHSFTPKLADGGAPRPWHIGLLFEHDARLVAPLRAAFQALVPDICIGENEPYAIIGPSDYSIPAHGQARGLPHIEIEIRQDLIDTPEGAQLWAGRIAQALQTVHAENGPFEIISPVNLRT
;
A
#
# COMPACT_ATOMS: atom_id res chain seq x y z
N MET A 1 -0.20 2.03 -7.35
CA MET A 1 0.14 3.30 -6.67
C MET A 1 -0.99 4.24 -6.98
N HIS A 2 -1.68 4.70 -5.95
CA HIS A 2 -2.92 5.46 -6.05
C HIS A 2 -2.97 6.54 -4.96
N SER A 3 -4.03 7.35 -5.03
CA SER A 3 -4.35 8.30 -3.98
C SER A 3 -5.85 8.32 -3.72
N PHE A 4 -6.23 8.71 -2.51
CA PHE A 4 -7.63 8.80 -2.11
C PHE A 4 -7.97 10.14 -1.47
N THR A 5 -9.21 10.61 -1.67
CA THR A 5 -9.69 11.85 -1.04
C THR A 5 -9.75 11.69 0.48
N PRO A 6 -9.41 12.72 1.29
CA PRO A 6 -9.48 12.64 2.75
C PRO A 6 -10.92 12.49 3.29
N LYS A 7 -11.91 12.83 2.47
CA LYS A 7 -13.33 12.66 2.75
C LYS A 7 -14.09 12.50 1.42
N LEU A 8 -15.19 11.74 1.43
CA LEU A 8 -16.07 11.63 0.27
C LEU A 8 -16.90 12.90 0.08
N ALA A 9 -17.17 13.26 -1.17
CA ALA A 9 -17.91 14.48 -1.53
C ALA A 9 -19.38 14.47 -1.06
N ASP A 10 -19.95 13.29 -0.87
CA ASP A 10 -21.33 13.06 -0.41
C ASP A 10 -21.52 13.18 1.12
N GLY A 11 -20.44 13.48 1.87
CA GLY A 11 -20.54 13.86 3.29
C GLY A 11 -20.12 12.82 4.33
N GLY A 12 -19.39 11.77 3.96
CA GLY A 12 -18.92 10.71 4.87
C GLY A 12 -17.96 11.13 6.01
N ALA A 13 -17.58 10.17 6.86
CA ALA A 13 -16.58 10.38 7.91
C ALA A 13 -15.20 10.74 7.32
N PRO A 14 -14.37 11.53 8.03
CA PRO A 14 -12.97 11.72 7.64
C PRO A 14 -12.25 10.37 7.56
N ARG A 15 -11.39 10.19 6.55
CA ARG A 15 -10.54 9.01 6.39
C ARG A 15 -9.21 9.27 7.12
N PRO A 16 -8.98 8.67 8.30
CA PRO A 16 -7.89 9.07 9.18
C PRO A 16 -6.52 8.63 8.67
N TRP A 17 -6.47 7.61 7.80
CA TRP A 17 -5.25 7.01 7.29
C TRP A 17 -4.47 8.00 6.44
N HIS A 18 -3.16 8.08 6.65
CA HIS A 18 -2.25 8.82 5.78
C HIS A 18 -1.85 7.98 4.56
N ILE A 19 -1.70 6.67 4.76
CA ILE A 19 -1.32 5.70 3.74
C ILE A 19 -2.12 4.40 3.89
N GLY A 20 -2.60 3.86 2.78
CA GLY A 20 -3.20 2.53 2.68
C GLY A 20 -2.18 1.53 2.12
N LEU A 21 -2.09 0.36 2.75
CA LEU A 21 -1.34 -0.81 2.30
C LEU A 21 -2.36 -1.88 1.90
N LEU A 22 -2.56 -2.01 0.59
CA LEU A 22 -3.60 -2.84 0.01
C LEU A 22 -3.00 -4.14 -0.53
N PHE A 23 -3.62 -5.23 -0.13
CA PHE A 23 -3.24 -6.60 -0.48
C PHE A 23 -4.47 -7.50 -0.40
N GLU A 24 -4.46 -8.62 -1.09
CA GLU A 24 -5.54 -9.61 -0.95
C GLU A 24 -5.01 -10.87 -0.27
N HIS A 25 -4.41 -11.81 -1.03
CA HIS A 25 -3.94 -13.08 -0.47
C HIS A 25 -2.48 -13.07 -0.02
N ASP A 26 -1.65 -12.18 -0.58
CA ASP A 26 -0.23 -12.09 -0.26
C ASP A 26 0.07 -10.86 0.60
N ALA A 27 0.14 -11.07 1.91
CA ALA A 27 0.37 -10.01 2.89
C ALA A 27 1.86 -9.82 3.25
N ARG A 28 2.81 -10.47 2.56
CA ARG A 28 4.19 -10.55 3.04
C ARG A 28 4.92 -9.21 3.15
N LEU A 29 4.49 -8.22 2.36
CA LEU A 29 5.05 -6.86 2.39
C LEU A 29 4.42 -5.98 3.46
N VAL A 30 3.25 -6.35 3.99
CA VAL A 30 2.43 -5.46 4.84
C VAL A 30 3.12 -5.17 6.17
N ALA A 31 3.47 -6.21 6.92
CA ALA A 31 4.11 -6.03 8.23
C ALA A 31 5.48 -5.33 8.13
N PRO A 32 6.38 -5.70 7.19
CA PRO A 32 7.62 -4.96 6.96
C PRO A 32 7.41 -3.49 6.60
N LEU A 33 6.51 -3.18 5.66
CA LEU A 33 6.25 -1.80 5.26
C LEU A 33 5.61 -0.98 6.38
N ARG A 34 4.66 -1.56 7.13
CA ARG A 34 4.09 -0.92 8.31
C ARG A 34 5.18 -0.54 9.31
N ALA A 35 6.07 -1.46 9.65
CA ALA A 35 7.17 -1.20 10.57
C ALA A 35 8.10 -0.09 10.06
N ALA A 36 8.48 -0.14 8.76
CA ALA A 36 9.31 0.88 8.14
C ALA A 36 8.64 2.26 8.15
N PHE A 37 7.35 2.35 7.81
CA PHE A 37 6.63 3.62 7.86
C PHE A 37 6.48 4.18 9.27
N GLN A 38 6.20 3.32 10.26
CA GLN A 38 6.10 3.72 11.67
C GLN A 38 7.44 4.25 12.22
N ALA A 39 8.57 3.74 11.73
CA ALA A 39 9.89 4.26 12.08
C ALA A 39 10.20 5.62 11.42
N LEU A 40 9.69 5.86 10.21
CA LEU A 40 9.96 7.09 9.43
C LEU A 40 9.05 8.26 9.76
N VAL A 41 7.80 7.98 10.12
CA VAL A 41 6.75 9.00 10.29
C VAL A 41 6.09 8.81 11.65
N PRO A 42 6.43 9.67 12.63
CA PRO A 42 5.73 9.69 13.92
C PRO A 42 4.22 9.84 13.72
N ASP A 43 3.45 9.11 14.53
CA ASP A 43 1.98 9.15 14.55
C ASP A 43 1.29 8.81 13.20
N ILE A 44 1.97 8.09 12.32
CA ILE A 44 1.37 7.67 11.06
C ILE A 44 0.18 6.72 11.29
N CYS A 45 -1.00 7.14 10.84
CA CYS A 45 -2.16 6.26 10.68
C CYS A 45 -2.04 5.48 9.37
N ILE A 46 -1.86 4.16 9.46
CA ILE A 46 -1.77 3.25 8.32
C ILE A 46 -3.06 2.43 8.22
N GLY A 47 -3.66 2.39 7.03
CA GLY A 47 -4.79 1.53 6.72
C GLY A 47 -4.33 0.23 6.06
N GLU A 48 -4.59 -0.92 6.66
CA GLU A 48 -4.44 -2.21 5.97
C GLU A 48 -5.75 -2.51 5.25
N ASN A 49 -5.75 -2.53 3.91
CA ASN A 49 -6.98 -2.60 3.11
C ASN A 49 -8.01 -1.51 3.45
N GLU A 50 -7.52 -0.29 3.69
CA GLU A 50 -8.33 0.91 3.90
C GLU A 50 -7.72 2.09 3.10
N PRO A 51 -8.53 3.01 2.54
CA PRO A 51 -9.99 3.06 2.60
C PRO A 51 -10.68 2.11 1.59
N TYR A 52 -9.89 1.36 0.82
CA TYR A 52 -10.36 0.35 -0.12
C TYR A 52 -9.67 -0.98 0.18
N ALA A 53 -10.34 -2.07 -0.14
CA ALA A 53 -9.79 -3.42 -0.07
C ALA A 53 -9.71 -4.00 -1.48
N ILE A 54 -8.64 -4.76 -1.75
CA ILE A 54 -8.53 -5.56 -2.96
C ILE A 54 -9.33 -6.84 -2.74
N ILE A 55 -10.44 -7.00 -3.47
CA ILE A 55 -11.32 -8.17 -3.36
C ILE A 55 -11.69 -8.67 -4.76
N GLY A 56 -11.10 -9.78 -5.16
CA GLY A 56 -11.39 -10.47 -6.41
C GLY A 56 -11.29 -9.55 -7.65
N PRO A 57 -12.31 -9.50 -8.52
CA PRO A 57 -12.24 -8.77 -9.79
C PRO A 57 -12.33 -7.23 -9.64
N SER A 58 -12.40 -6.69 -8.42
CA SER A 58 -12.43 -5.23 -8.19
C SER A 58 -11.11 -4.54 -8.55
N ASP A 59 -10.03 -5.31 -8.67
CA ASP A 59 -8.71 -4.89 -9.11
C ASP A 59 -8.23 -5.81 -10.25
N TYR A 60 -7.41 -5.27 -11.14
CA TYR A 60 -6.77 -6.00 -12.23
C TYR A 60 -5.25 -6.11 -12.05
N SER A 61 -4.60 -5.05 -11.56
CA SER A 61 -3.14 -4.95 -11.57
C SER A 61 -2.51 -5.94 -10.60
N ILE A 62 -3.03 -5.98 -9.36
CA ILE A 62 -2.52 -6.87 -8.32
C ILE A 62 -2.77 -8.35 -8.67
N PRO A 63 -3.98 -8.78 -9.06
CA PRO A 63 -4.20 -10.16 -9.48
C PRO A 63 -3.39 -10.58 -10.71
N ALA A 64 -3.40 -9.78 -11.78
CA ALA A 64 -2.83 -10.18 -13.07
C ALA A 64 -1.29 -10.12 -13.09
N HIS A 65 -0.68 -9.17 -12.39
CA HIS A 65 0.76 -8.92 -12.48
C HIS A 65 1.54 -9.30 -11.22
N GLY A 66 0.91 -9.28 -10.04
CA GLY A 66 1.53 -9.74 -8.79
C GLY A 66 1.21 -11.21 -8.52
N GLN A 67 -0.04 -11.47 -8.14
CA GLN A 67 -0.48 -12.77 -7.63
C GLN A 67 -0.32 -13.91 -8.62
N ALA A 68 -0.79 -13.73 -9.85
CA ALA A 68 -0.72 -14.76 -10.90
C ALA A 68 0.72 -15.17 -11.26
N ARG A 69 1.71 -14.38 -10.82
CA ARG A 69 3.14 -14.61 -11.04
C ARG A 69 3.90 -14.96 -9.76
N GLY A 70 3.22 -14.97 -8.61
CA GLY A 70 3.83 -15.22 -7.31
C GLY A 70 4.82 -14.16 -6.85
N LEU A 71 4.79 -12.96 -7.46
CA LEU A 71 5.72 -11.88 -7.14
C LEU A 71 5.29 -11.18 -5.85
N PRO A 72 6.23 -10.72 -5.00
CA PRO A 72 5.89 -9.82 -3.91
C PRO A 72 5.23 -8.55 -4.46
N HIS A 73 4.05 -8.21 -3.96
CA HIS A 73 3.26 -7.09 -4.44
C HIS A 73 2.51 -6.40 -3.31
N ILE A 74 2.24 -5.12 -3.50
CA ILE A 74 1.43 -4.29 -2.61
C ILE A 74 0.89 -3.13 -3.45
N GLU A 75 -0.34 -2.73 -3.18
CA GLU A 75 -0.84 -1.44 -3.63
C GLU A 75 -0.69 -0.40 -2.52
N ILE A 76 -0.11 0.75 -2.87
CA ILE A 76 0.02 1.89 -1.96
C ILE A 76 -0.98 2.96 -2.36
N GLU A 77 -1.74 3.42 -1.39
CA GLU A 77 -2.73 4.48 -1.47
C GLU A 77 -2.31 5.66 -0.58
N ILE A 78 -2.17 6.89 -1.11
CA ILE A 78 -1.76 8.06 -0.33
C ILE A 78 -2.93 9.05 -0.19
N ARG A 79 -3.18 9.58 1.00
CA ARG A 79 -4.25 10.58 1.16
C ARG A 79 -3.90 11.88 0.43
N GLN A 80 -4.82 12.38 -0.39
CA GLN A 80 -4.55 13.44 -1.36
C GLN A 80 -4.08 14.78 -0.76
N ASP A 81 -4.57 15.16 0.42
CA ASP A 81 -4.14 16.38 1.14
C ASP A 81 -2.65 16.35 1.53
N LEU A 82 -2.02 15.18 1.49
CA LEU A 82 -0.60 15.02 1.82
C LEU A 82 0.32 15.22 0.60
N ILE A 83 -0.24 15.23 -0.61
CA ILE A 83 0.47 15.28 -1.89
C ILE A 83 -0.14 16.30 -2.86
N ASP A 84 -0.93 17.24 -2.36
CA ASP A 84 -1.58 18.30 -3.15
C ASP A 84 -0.62 19.44 -3.56
N THR A 85 0.61 19.40 -3.03
CA THR A 85 1.71 20.33 -3.33
C THR A 85 2.94 19.57 -3.84
N PRO A 86 3.80 20.21 -4.66
CA PRO A 86 5.07 19.61 -5.07
C PRO A 86 5.95 19.18 -3.89
N GLU A 87 5.99 19.98 -2.82
CA GLU A 87 6.75 19.70 -1.61
C GLU A 87 6.19 18.49 -0.87
N GLY A 88 4.86 18.39 -0.74
CA GLY A 88 4.18 17.24 -0.14
C GLY A 88 4.41 15.95 -0.94
N ALA A 89 4.29 16.02 -2.26
CA ALA A 89 4.57 14.90 -3.16
C ALA A 89 6.02 14.43 -3.06
N GLN A 90 6.99 15.35 -3.05
CA GLN A 90 8.42 15.03 -2.90
C GLN A 90 8.71 14.38 -1.53
N LEU A 91 8.12 14.91 -0.47
CA LEU A 91 8.25 14.36 0.89
C LEU A 91 7.74 12.92 0.97
N TRP A 92 6.54 12.65 0.45
CA TRP A 92 5.95 11.31 0.48
C TRP A 92 6.63 10.33 -0.46
N ALA A 93 7.08 10.78 -1.65
CA ALA A 93 7.91 9.97 -2.53
C ALA A 93 9.20 9.53 -1.82
N GLY A 94 9.88 10.44 -1.11
CA GLY A 94 11.07 10.13 -0.31
C GLY A 94 10.79 9.11 0.79
N ARG A 95 9.71 9.29 1.55
CA ARG A 95 9.29 8.36 2.61
C ARG A 95 8.99 6.96 2.06
N ILE A 96 8.26 6.86 0.95
CA ILE A 96 7.95 5.58 0.31
C ILE A 96 9.21 4.91 -0.21
N ALA A 97 10.09 5.66 -0.89
CA ALA A 97 11.35 5.12 -1.38
C ALA A 97 12.22 4.58 -0.23
N GLN A 98 12.33 5.33 0.87
CA GLN A 98 13.11 4.90 2.04
C GLN A 98 12.48 3.69 2.73
N ALA A 99 11.15 3.62 2.84
CA ALA A 99 10.46 2.45 3.39
C ALA A 99 10.70 1.20 2.54
N LEU A 100 10.56 1.31 1.22
CA LEU A 100 10.82 0.21 0.28
C LEU A 100 12.27 -0.25 0.31
N GLN A 101 13.23 0.68 0.40
CA GLN A 101 14.66 0.36 0.54
C GLN A 101 14.95 -0.38 1.85
N THR A 102 14.35 0.06 2.95
CA THR A 102 14.50 -0.58 4.27
C THR A 102 13.96 -2.01 4.21
N VAL A 103 12.74 -2.21 3.71
CA VAL A 103 12.14 -3.54 3.56
C VAL A 103 12.96 -4.43 2.62
N HIS A 104 13.48 -3.88 1.53
CA HIS A 104 14.33 -4.63 0.61
C HIS A 104 15.62 -5.11 1.28
N ALA A 105 16.27 -4.26 2.08
CA ALA A 105 17.51 -4.57 2.77
C ALA A 105 17.33 -5.53 3.96
N GLU A 106 16.23 -5.41 4.70
CA GLU A 106 16.02 -6.13 5.97
C GLU A 106 15.18 -7.40 5.83
N ASN A 107 14.32 -7.47 4.82
CA ASN A 107 13.36 -8.58 4.63
C ASN A 107 13.51 -9.28 3.28
N GLY A 108 14.26 -8.70 2.35
CA GLY A 108 14.51 -9.28 1.05
C GLY A 108 15.66 -10.30 1.03
N PRO A 109 15.78 -11.11 -0.05
CA PRO A 109 14.82 -11.21 -1.15
C PRO A 109 13.56 -11.98 -0.74
N PHE A 110 12.39 -11.53 -1.18
CA PHE A 110 11.15 -12.30 -1.02
C PHE A 110 11.09 -13.42 -2.07
N GLU A 111 10.71 -14.62 -1.65
CA GLU A 111 10.56 -15.77 -2.55
C GLU A 111 9.43 -15.56 -3.56
N ILE A 112 9.63 -16.04 -4.79
CA ILE A 112 8.52 -16.19 -5.75
C ILE A 112 7.70 -17.39 -5.32
N ILE A 113 6.43 -17.19 -4.98
CA ILE A 113 5.55 -18.29 -4.55
C ILE A 113 4.79 -18.89 -5.73
N SER A 114 4.29 -20.11 -5.56
CA SER A 114 3.29 -20.62 -6.50
C SER A 114 2.06 -19.71 -6.48
N PRO A 115 1.49 -19.35 -7.64
CA PRO A 115 0.27 -18.57 -7.70
C PRO A 115 -0.83 -19.25 -6.87
N VAL A 116 -1.57 -18.48 -6.09
CA VAL A 116 -2.83 -18.97 -5.51
C VAL A 116 -3.73 -19.31 -6.70
N ASN A 117 -4.15 -20.57 -6.83
CA ASN A 117 -5.05 -20.99 -7.90
C ASN A 117 -6.40 -20.28 -7.69
N LEU A 118 -6.63 -19.17 -8.40
CA LEU A 118 -7.87 -18.39 -8.37
C LEU A 118 -9.06 -19.10 -9.07
N ARG A 119 -9.05 -20.43 -9.15
CA ARG A 119 -10.13 -21.24 -9.73
C ARG A 119 -10.89 -21.98 -8.64
N THR A 120 -11.75 -21.26 -7.91
CA THR A 120 -12.98 -21.78 -7.29
C THR A 120 -13.95 -20.64 -7.08
#